data_AF-A0A0D2LWP1-F1
#
_entry.id   AF-A0A0D2LWP1-F1
#
_cell.length_a   1.000
_cell.length_b   1.000
_cell.length_c   1.000
_cell.angle_alpha   90.00
_cell.angle_beta   90.00
_cell.angle_gamma   90.00
#
_symmetry.space_group_name_H-M   'P 1'
#
loop_
_entity.id
_entity.type
_entity.pdbx_description
1 polymer ?
#
loop_
_entity_poly.entity_id
_entity_poly.type
_entity_poly.pdbx_seq_one_letter_code
_entity_poly.pdbx_strand_id
1 'polypeptide(L)'
;MMICSSFILNHTETTGQWTIYPWIHSNCNSLSDNDQLRPVLIPDIHPASAGITEGFSMCGGDFVEVYNDSSQIGVWDAVVTCFFIDTAHNIIEYIEIISRILKEGGVWINFGPLLYHFADMYGQEDDMSIELSLEDVKKIAFHYGFELEKEQTIETTYTTNPRSMMQNHYHAAFWTMRKKRTTTT
;
A
#
# COMPACT_ATOMS: atom_id res chain seq x y z
N MET A 1 -9.81 3.52 7.28
CA MET A 1 -9.43 2.09 7.14
C MET A 1 -9.62 1.28 8.42
N MET A 2 -9.10 1.71 9.59
CA MET A 2 -9.09 0.92 10.83
C MET A 2 -10.45 0.38 11.32
N ILE A 3 -11.53 1.18 11.24
CA ILE A 3 -12.87 0.74 11.67
C ILE A 3 -13.36 -0.42 10.79
N CYS A 4 -13.26 -0.25 9.46
CA CYS A 4 -13.70 -1.28 8.51
C CYS A 4 -12.85 -2.55 8.61
N SER A 5 -11.53 -2.43 8.80
CA SER A 5 -10.67 -3.61 8.96
C SER A 5 -10.98 -4.37 10.25
N SER A 6 -11.15 -3.67 11.39
CA SER A 6 -11.57 -4.31 12.64
C SER A 6 -12.94 -4.98 12.49
N PHE A 7 -13.89 -4.35 11.80
CA PHE A 7 -15.20 -4.94 11.52
C PHE A 7 -15.07 -6.25 10.72
N ILE A 8 -14.38 -6.22 9.58
CA ILE A 8 -14.24 -7.40 8.74
C ILE A 8 -13.47 -8.52 9.44
N LEU A 9 -12.34 -8.21 10.08
CA LEU A 9 -11.45 -9.20 10.68
C LEU A 9 -12.00 -9.82 11.96
N ASN A 10 -12.73 -9.05 12.79
CA ASN A 10 -13.11 -9.49 14.13
C ASN A 10 -14.62 -9.76 14.30
N HIS A 11 -15.46 -9.32 13.37
CA HIS A 11 -16.93 -9.42 13.49
C HIS A 11 -17.61 -10.15 12.31
N THR A 12 -16.84 -10.73 11.40
CA THR A 12 -17.37 -11.63 10.37
C THR A 12 -17.33 -13.08 10.88
N GLU A 13 -18.45 -13.80 10.73
CA GLU A 13 -18.61 -15.21 11.10
C GLU A 13 -18.62 -16.15 9.90
N THR A 14 -19.01 -15.67 8.70
CA THR A 14 -19.10 -16.49 7.49
C THR A 14 -18.71 -15.73 6.22
N THR A 15 -18.31 -16.45 5.17
CA THR A 15 -18.14 -15.89 3.83
C THR A 15 -19.44 -15.26 3.30
N GLY A 16 -19.35 -14.12 2.64
CA GLY A 16 -20.47 -13.43 1.99
C GLY A 16 -21.52 -12.89 2.97
N GLN A 17 -21.19 -12.69 4.23
CA GLN A 17 -22.13 -12.29 5.28
C GLN A 17 -22.78 -10.91 5.03
N TRP A 18 -22.07 -9.98 4.38
CA TRP A 18 -22.50 -8.61 4.20
C TRP A 18 -22.70 -8.28 2.73
N THR A 19 -23.78 -7.57 2.39
CA THR A 19 -24.00 -7.07 1.03
C THR A 19 -23.74 -5.57 0.98
N ILE A 20 -22.87 -5.15 0.06
CA ILE A 20 -22.60 -3.74 -0.24
C ILE A 20 -22.95 -3.41 -1.68
N TYR A 21 -23.14 -2.13 -1.98
CA TYR A 21 -23.44 -1.63 -3.32
C TYR A 21 -22.40 -0.57 -3.72
N PRO A 22 -21.17 -0.99 -4.06
CA PRO A 22 -20.04 -0.07 -4.16
C PRO A 22 -20.12 0.86 -5.37
N TRP A 23 -21.06 0.68 -6.30
CA TRP A 23 -21.12 1.46 -7.55
C TRP A 23 -22.22 2.51 -7.57
N ILE A 24 -23.08 2.57 -6.54
CA ILE A 24 -24.29 3.41 -6.54
C ILE A 24 -24.01 4.91 -6.62
N HIS A 25 -22.82 5.35 -6.23
CA HIS A 25 -22.42 6.75 -6.25
C HIS A 25 -21.91 7.21 -7.63
N SER A 26 -21.71 6.30 -8.59
CA SER A 26 -21.24 6.61 -9.94
C SER A 26 -22.40 6.72 -10.93
N ASN A 27 -22.81 7.94 -11.25
CA ASN A 27 -23.97 8.21 -12.14
C ASN A 27 -23.60 8.30 -13.63
N CYS A 28 -22.32 8.22 -13.97
CA CYS A 28 -21.81 8.33 -15.34
C CYS A 28 -21.08 7.04 -15.73
N ASN A 29 -20.89 6.83 -17.04
CA ASN A 29 -20.15 5.68 -17.61
C ASN A 29 -20.73 4.30 -17.26
N SER A 30 -22.00 4.22 -16.86
CA SER A 30 -22.72 2.97 -16.66
C SER A 30 -23.38 2.52 -17.97
N LEU A 31 -23.24 1.25 -18.33
CA LEU A 31 -23.95 0.64 -19.46
C LEU A 31 -25.43 0.39 -19.15
N SER A 32 -25.76 0.15 -17.88
CA SER A 32 -27.12 -0.08 -17.41
C SER A 32 -27.30 0.29 -15.92
N ASP A 33 -28.53 0.59 -15.51
CA ASP A 33 -28.87 0.83 -14.09
C ASP A 33 -28.57 -0.39 -13.21
N ASN A 34 -28.73 -1.59 -13.76
CA ASN A 34 -28.39 -2.84 -13.08
C ASN A 34 -26.90 -2.93 -12.75
N ASP A 35 -26.02 -2.33 -13.57
CA ASP A 35 -24.59 -2.31 -13.26
C ASP A 35 -24.28 -1.37 -12.09
N GLN A 36 -24.96 -0.23 -12.00
CA GLN A 36 -24.82 0.72 -10.89
C GLN A 36 -25.36 0.14 -9.58
N LEU A 37 -26.52 -0.52 -9.64
CA LEU A 37 -27.22 -1.08 -8.47
C LEU A 37 -26.79 -2.51 -8.09
N ARG A 38 -25.74 -3.07 -8.73
CA ARG A 38 -25.38 -4.46 -8.45
C ARG A 38 -24.82 -4.64 -7.03
N PRO A 39 -25.23 -5.70 -6.31
CA PRO A 39 -24.67 -6.04 -5.02
C PRO A 39 -23.28 -6.71 -5.15
N VAL A 40 -22.48 -6.58 -4.11
CA VAL A 40 -21.26 -7.37 -3.86
C VAL A 40 -21.33 -7.92 -2.45
N LEU A 41 -21.13 -9.24 -2.29
CA LEU A 41 -21.09 -9.89 -0.99
C LEU A 41 -19.65 -9.90 -0.46
N ILE A 42 -19.47 -9.57 0.81
CA ILE A 42 -18.17 -9.55 1.50
C ILE A 42 -18.24 -10.20 2.89
N PRO A 43 -17.12 -10.69 3.42
CA PRO A 43 -15.88 -10.98 2.69
C PRO A 43 -16.01 -12.28 1.88
N ASP A 44 -15.24 -12.41 0.81
CA ASP A 44 -15.17 -13.62 -0.03
C ASP A 44 -14.55 -14.82 0.72
N ILE A 45 -13.66 -14.54 1.69
CA ILE A 45 -13.06 -15.52 2.59
C ILE A 45 -13.37 -15.13 4.04
N HIS A 46 -13.74 -16.10 4.88
CA HIS A 46 -13.89 -15.86 6.32
C HIS A 46 -12.52 -15.63 6.96
N PRO A 47 -12.20 -14.45 7.53
CA PRO A 47 -10.82 -14.14 7.93
C PRO A 47 -10.21 -15.12 8.93
N ALA A 48 -10.98 -15.59 9.91
CA ALA A 48 -10.49 -16.56 10.89
C ALA A 48 -10.31 -17.99 10.32
N SER A 49 -10.73 -18.27 9.08
CA SER A 49 -10.43 -19.56 8.43
C SER A 49 -8.97 -19.66 7.95
N ALA A 50 -8.21 -18.57 7.97
CA ALA A 50 -6.79 -18.57 7.60
C ALA A 50 -5.90 -19.41 8.53
N GLY A 51 -6.42 -19.81 9.70
CA GLY A 51 -5.68 -20.64 10.66
C GLY A 51 -4.49 -19.93 11.32
N ILE A 52 -4.41 -18.60 11.19
CA ILE A 52 -3.38 -17.80 11.84
C ILE A 52 -3.76 -17.64 13.30
N THR A 53 -3.08 -18.39 14.17
CA THR A 53 -3.34 -18.36 15.61
C THR A 53 -2.46 -17.35 16.34
N GLU A 54 -1.30 -17.00 15.78
CA GLU A 54 -0.35 -16.04 16.35
C GLU A 54 0.36 -15.25 15.23
N GLY A 55 0.83 -14.04 15.55
CA GLY A 55 1.68 -13.25 14.66
C GLY A 55 0.98 -12.33 13.66
N PHE A 56 -0.36 -12.31 13.61
CA PHE A 56 -1.12 -11.29 12.86
C PHE A 56 -1.57 -10.16 13.78
N SER A 57 -1.20 -8.93 13.44
CA SER A 57 -1.60 -7.72 14.17
C SER A 57 -1.75 -6.54 13.21
N MET A 58 -2.45 -5.50 13.66
CA MET A 58 -2.53 -4.22 12.96
C MET A 58 -2.15 -3.11 13.94
N CYS A 59 -1.36 -2.15 13.46
CA CYS A 59 -1.02 -0.95 14.20
C CYS A 59 -1.82 0.24 13.65
N GLY A 60 -2.40 1.04 14.53
CA GLY A 60 -3.05 2.30 14.16
C GLY A 60 -2.14 3.48 14.46
N GLY A 61 -1.84 4.28 13.45
CA GLY A 61 -1.00 5.47 13.57
C GLY A 61 -0.40 5.87 12.23
N ASP A 62 0.34 6.98 12.22
CA ASP A 62 1.16 7.36 11.09
C ASP A 62 2.40 6.43 11.00
N PHE A 63 2.77 6.03 9.77
CA PHE A 63 3.88 5.10 9.56
C PHE A 63 5.21 5.68 10.06
N VAL A 64 5.46 6.96 9.79
CA VAL A 64 6.70 7.62 10.20
C VAL A 64 6.75 7.70 11.72
N GLU A 65 5.69 8.17 12.35
CA GLU A 65 5.65 8.32 13.82
C GLU A 65 5.82 6.99 14.55
N VAL A 66 5.11 5.94 14.11
CA VAL A 66 5.12 4.64 14.78
C VAL A 66 6.46 3.93 14.61
N TYR A 67 7.02 3.92 13.40
CA TYR A 67 8.18 3.08 13.06
C TYR A 67 9.53 3.80 13.17
N ASN A 68 9.55 5.10 13.47
CA ASN A 68 10.77 5.84 13.80
C ASN A 68 11.25 5.60 15.25
N ASP A 69 10.52 4.84 16.06
CA ASP A 69 10.94 4.46 17.40
C ASP A 69 12.22 3.61 17.39
N SER A 70 13.11 3.83 18.37
CA SER A 70 14.38 3.10 18.47
C SER A 70 14.23 1.58 18.61
N SER A 71 13.10 1.11 19.16
CA SER A 71 12.78 -0.31 19.30
C SER A 71 12.49 -1.01 17.97
N GLN A 72 12.21 -0.27 16.90
CA GLN A 72 11.89 -0.83 15.57
C GLN A 72 13.13 -1.04 14.69
N ILE A 73 14.28 -0.50 15.09
CA ILE A 73 15.53 -0.56 14.32
C ILE A 73 15.96 -2.01 14.12
N GLY A 74 16.09 -2.44 12.86
CA GLY A 74 16.57 -3.78 12.53
C GLY A 74 15.71 -4.91 13.06
N VAL A 75 14.40 -4.70 13.21
CA VAL A 75 13.46 -5.71 13.75
C VAL A 75 12.77 -6.53 12.67
N TRP A 76 12.57 -5.95 11.48
CA TRP A 76 11.72 -6.54 10.45
C TRP A 76 12.54 -7.31 9.41
N ASP A 77 12.15 -8.54 9.12
CA ASP A 77 12.78 -9.36 8.07
C ASP A 77 12.36 -8.90 6.66
N ALA A 78 11.12 -8.40 6.55
CA ALA A 78 10.58 -7.89 5.30
C ALA A 78 9.62 -6.72 5.55
N VAL A 79 9.58 -5.80 4.59
CA VAL A 79 8.58 -4.72 4.49
C VAL A 79 7.93 -4.81 3.10
N VAL A 80 6.61 -4.77 3.06
CA VAL A 80 5.83 -4.82 1.82
C VAL A 80 4.99 -3.55 1.70
N THR A 81 5.21 -2.79 0.64
CA THR A 81 4.44 -1.57 0.34
C THR A 81 3.59 -1.81 -0.91
N CYS A 82 2.28 -1.58 -0.80
CA CYS A 82 1.33 -1.81 -1.90
C CYS A 82 0.42 -0.58 -2.05
N PHE A 83 0.55 0.18 -3.14
CA PHE A 83 -0.14 1.48 -3.34
C PHE A 83 0.03 2.40 -2.11
N PHE A 84 1.27 2.57 -1.66
CA PHE A 84 1.58 3.20 -0.38
C PHE A 84 2.65 4.30 -0.46
N ILE A 85 3.76 4.08 -1.17
CA ILE A 85 4.91 4.99 -1.09
C ILE A 85 4.62 6.39 -1.65
N ASP A 86 3.62 6.51 -2.51
CA ASP A 86 3.12 7.75 -3.11
C ASP A 86 2.10 8.48 -2.23
N THR A 87 1.77 7.93 -1.06
CA THR A 87 0.94 8.59 -0.04
C THR A 87 1.74 9.49 0.90
N ALA A 88 3.07 9.51 0.77
CA ALA A 88 3.94 10.33 1.62
C ALA A 88 3.92 11.81 1.19
N HIS A 89 3.98 12.73 2.16
CA HIS A 89 4.43 14.10 1.92
C HIS A 89 5.89 14.11 1.44
N ASN A 90 6.73 13.32 2.10
CA ASN A 90 8.14 13.15 1.79
C ASN A 90 8.48 11.66 1.64
N ILE A 91 8.53 11.18 0.40
CA ILE A 91 8.86 9.79 0.10
C ILE A 91 10.25 9.37 0.59
N ILE A 92 11.18 10.32 0.80
CA ILE A 92 12.52 10.05 1.30
C ILE A 92 12.46 9.54 2.75
N GLU A 93 11.59 10.12 3.58
CA GLU A 93 11.38 9.66 4.97
C GLU A 93 10.84 8.24 5.02
N TYR A 94 9.93 7.88 4.10
CA TYR A 94 9.45 6.51 3.99
C TYR A 94 10.60 5.55 3.68
N ILE A 95 11.45 5.88 2.70
CA ILE A 95 12.59 5.03 2.31
C ILE A 95 13.61 4.91 3.45
N GLU A 96 13.89 6.00 4.16
CA GLU A 96 14.78 6.02 5.32
C GLU A 96 14.27 5.08 6.43
N ILE A 97 12.99 5.19 6.78
CA ILE A 97 12.38 4.38 7.84
C ILE A 97 12.35 2.91 7.43
N ILE A 98 11.94 2.60 6.19
CA ILE A 98 11.97 1.22 5.68
C ILE A 98 13.38 0.64 5.78
N SER A 99 14.42 1.39 5.38
CA SER A 99 15.81 0.93 5.56
C SER A 99 16.17 0.74 7.03
N ARG A 100 15.81 1.69 7.90
CA ARG A 100 16.15 1.67 9.33
C ARG A 100 15.51 0.49 10.06
N ILE A 101 14.25 0.19 9.80
CA ILE A 101 13.52 -0.87 10.52
C ILE A 101 13.83 -2.28 10.00
N LEU A 102 14.31 -2.39 8.76
CA LEU A 102 14.73 -3.67 8.20
C LEU A 102 16.05 -4.16 8.83
N LYS A 103 16.08 -5.46 9.15
CA LYS A 103 17.31 -6.19 9.47
C LYS A 103 18.31 -6.07 8.32
N GLU A 104 19.60 -6.22 8.65
CA GLU A 104 20.65 -6.41 7.65
C GLU A 104 20.34 -7.66 6.81
N GLY A 105 20.30 -7.52 5.47
CA GLY A 105 19.83 -8.58 4.58
C GLY A 105 18.32 -8.73 4.47
N GLY A 106 17.53 -7.91 5.16
CA GLY A 106 16.07 -7.85 5.05
C GLY A 106 15.59 -7.36 3.69
N VAL A 107 14.31 -7.57 3.38
CA VAL A 107 13.77 -7.36 2.03
C VAL A 107 12.68 -6.30 2.02
N TRP A 108 12.78 -5.36 1.10
CA TRP A 108 11.69 -4.45 0.75
C TRP A 108 11.06 -4.87 -0.57
N ILE A 109 9.76 -5.17 -0.54
CA ILE A 109 8.94 -5.45 -1.72
C ILE A 109 7.99 -4.27 -1.94
N ASN A 110 7.99 -3.70 -3.13
CA ASN A 110 7.05 -2.64 -3.50
C ASN A 110 6.18 -3.05 -4.68
N PHE A 111 4.93 -2.61 -4.66
CA PHE A 111 4.00 -2.70 -5.78
C PHE A 111 3.07 -1.48 -5.80
N GLY A 112 3.25 -0.57 -6.74
CA GLY A 112 2.34 0.58 -6.86
C GLY A 112 2.76 1.59 -7.92
N PRO A 113 1.87 2.53 -8.27
CA PRO A 113 2.21 3.68 -9.10
C PRO A 113 2.99 4.72 -8.27
N LEU A 114 3.22 5.89 -8.89
CA LEU A 114 3.66 7.11 -8.20
C LEU A 114 2.61 8.21 -8.43
N LEU A 115 1.41 8.01 -7.89
CA LEU A 115 0.34 9.01 -7.91
C LEU A 115 0.41 9.80 -6.60
N TYR A 116 1.31 10.79 -6.56
CA TYR A 116 1.58 11.57 -5.35
C TYR A 116 0.32 12.25 -4.82
N HIS A 117 -0.10 11.86 -3.61
CA HIS A 117 -1.40 12.21 -3.04
C HIS A 117 -1.60 13.72 -2.86
N PHE A 118 -0.51 14.44 -2.57
CA PHE A 118 -0.53 15.86 -2.22
C PHE A 118 -0.12 16.79 -3.38
N ALA A 119 0.22 16.24 -4.56
CA ALA A 119 0.75 17.03 -5.67
C ALA A 119 -0.19 18.13 -6.19
N ASP A 120 -1.50 17.89 -6.13
CA ASP A 120 -2.54 18.81 -6.63
C ASP A 120 -3.21 19.63 -5.50
N MET A 121 -2.72 19.55 -4.26
CA MET A 121 -3.30 20.24 -3.09
C MET A 121 -2.82 21.70 -2.99
N TYR A 122 -3.05 22.47 -4.04
CA TYR A 122 -2.72 23.90 -4.07
C TYR A 122 -3.69 24.72 -3.20
N GLY A 123 -3.24 25.16 -2.01
CA GLY A 123 -3.96 26.22 -1.26
C GLY A 123 -4.08 26.05 0.26
N GLN A 124 -3.57 24.95 0.84
CA GLN A 124 -3.29 24.91 2.28
C GLN A 124 -1.79 25.22 2.43
N GLU A 125 -1.44 26.28 3.17
CA GLU A 125 -0.09 26.87 3.19
C GLU A 125 1.03 25.93 3.70
N ASP A 126 0.75 24.65 4.00
CA ASP A 126 1.69 23.71 4.63
C ASP A 126 1.67 22.27 4.07
N ASP A 127 0.91 21.95 3.02
CA ASP A 127 0.91 20.58 2.46
C ASP A 127 2.08 20.39 1.48
N MET A 128 3.28 20.24 2.05
CA MET A 128 4.50 19.91 1.31
C MET A 128 4.37 18.54 0.63
N SER A 129 4.82 18.44 -0.62
CA SER A 129 4.83 17.22 -1.42
C SER A 129 6.16 17.15 -2.19
N ILE A 130 6.90 16.04 -2.03
CA ILE A 130 8.12 15.78 -2.78
C ILE A 130 7.82 14.74 -3.86
N GLU A 131 7.51 15.21 -5.07
CA GLU A 131 7.28 14.33 -6.22
C GLU A 131 8.59 13.92 -6.90
N LEU A 132 8.97 12.66 -6.75
CA LEU A 132 10.15 12.09 -7.39
C LEU A 132 9.79 11.19 -8.56
N SER A 133 10.66 11.17 -9.57
CA SER A 133 10.61 10.15 -10.62
C SER A 133 10.95 8.77 -10.05
N LEU A 134 10.47 7.69 -10.70
CA LEU A 134 10.85 6.33 -10.31
C LEU A 134 12.37 6.11 -10.35
N GLU A 135 13.07 6.78 -11.26
CA GLU A 135 14.53 6.72 -11.33
C GLU A 135 15.17 7.28 -10.06
N ASP A 136 14.68 8.42 -9.56
CA ASP A 136 15.23 9.07 -8.38
C ASP A 136 14.84 8.34 -7.09
N VAL A 137 13.62 7.81 -7.01
CA VAL A 137 13.21 6.89 -5.92
C VAL A 137 14.19 5.73 -5.79
N LYS A 138 14.58 5.11 -6.92
CA LYS A 138 15.57 4.03 -6.93
C LYS A 138 16.96 4.49 -6.51
N LYS A 139 17.42 5.66 -7.00
CA LYS A 139 18.72 6.23 -6.57
C LYS A 139 18.78 6.44 -5.06
N ILE A 140 17.70 6.95 -4.47
CA ILE A 140 17.59 7.17 -3.02
C ILE A 140 17.57 5.82 -2.29
N ALA A 141 16.81 4.84 -2.77
CA ALA A 141 16.83 3.50 -2.19
C ALA A 141 18.26 2.91 -2.19
N PHE A 142 19.01 3.03 -3.29
CA PHE A 142 20.40 2.58 -3.36
C PHE A 142 21.30 3.32 -2.37
N HIS A 143 21.09 4.63 -2.20
CA HIS A 143 21.80 5.42 -1.20
C HIS A 143 21.55 4.91 0.23
N TYR A 144 20.30 4.53 0.54
CA TYR A 144 19.93 3.92 1.82
C TYR A 144 20.31 2.44 1.97
N GLY A 145 21.19 1.93 1.10
CA GLY A 145 21.78 0.60 1.24
C GLY A 145 20.93 -0.53 0.67
N PHE A 146 19.98 -0.24 -0.22
CA PHE A 146 19.24 -1.28 -0.94
C PHE A 146 19.98 -1.74 -2.20
N GLU A 147 19.83 -3.02 -2.54
CA GLU A 147 20.26 -3.63 -3.79
C GLU A 147 19.06 -4.24 -4.50
N LEU A 148 18.90 -3.95 -5.79
CA LEU A 148 17.79 -4.44 -6.59
C LEU A 148 17.97 -5.92 -6.96
N GLU A 149 17.02 -6.77 -6.57
CA GLU A 149 17.01 -8.20 -6.93
C GLU A 149 16.05 -8.50 -8.09
N LYS A 150 14.91 -7.81 -8.14
CA LYS A 150 13.89 -7.97 -9.17
C LYS A 150 13.19 -6.65 -9.44
N GLU A 151 12.89 -6.38 -10.70
CA GLU A 151 12.11 -5.21 -11.15
C GLU A 151 11.20 -5.60 -12.31
N GLN A 152 9.94 -5.14 -12.27
CA GLN A 152 8.96 -5.30 -13.33
C GLN A 152 7.99 -4.11 -13.33
N THR A 153 7.43 -3.78 -14.49
CA THR A 153 6.24 -2.92 -14.58
C THR A 153 5.03 -3.80 -14.81
N ILE A 154 3.99 -3.65 -14.00
CA ILE A 154 2.80 -4.50 -14.03
C ILE A 154 1.58 -3.61 -14.21
N GLU A 155 0.77 -3.90 -15.23
CA GLU A 155 -0.52 -3.22 -15.40
C GLU A 155 -1.54 -3.74 -14.39
N THR A 156 -2.23 -2.82 -13.71
CA THR A 156 -3.24 -3.15 -12.69
C THR A 156 -4.29 -2.05 -12.58
N THR A 157 -5.35 -2.32 -11.83
CA THR A 157 -6.39 -1.35 -11.48
C THR A 157 -6.46 -1.14 -9.96
N TYR A 158 -7.23 -0.16 -9.50
CA TYR A 158 -7.50 0.07 -8.08
C TYR A 158 -8.97 0.41 -7.87
N THR A 159 -9.71 -0.44 -7.15
CA THR A 159 -11.16 -0.30 -6.87
C THR A 159 -12.03 -0.03 -8.12
N THR A 160 -11.54 -0.43 -9.31
CA THR A 160 -12.20 -0.13 -10.59
C THR A 160 -13.51 -0.90 -10.74
N ASN A 161 -14.53 -0.23 -11.29
CA ASN A 161 -15.73 -0.89 -11.79
C ASN A 161 -15.43 -1.53 -13.16
N PRO A 162 -15.27 -2.87 -13.26
CA PRO A 162 -14.90 -3.51 -14.53
C PRO A 162 -16.00 -3.42 -15.60
N ARG A 163 -17.22 -2.99 -15.23
CA ARG A 163 -18.35 -2.78 -16.14
C ARG A 163 -18.55 -1.32 -16.54
N SER A 164 -17.71 -0.41 -16.02
CA SER A 164 -17.73 0.99 -16.40
C SER A 164 -17.16 1.17 -17.81
N MET A 165 -17.74 2.11 -18.57
CA MET A 165 -17.21 2.57 -19.86
C MET A 165 -15.87 3.32 -19.70
N MET A 166 -15.58 3.85 -18.52
CA MET A 166 -14.32 4.49 -18.16
C MET A 166 -13.62 3.69 -17.05
N GLN A 167 -12.38 3.29 -17.28
CA GLN A 167 -11.56 2.55 -16.31
C GLN A 167 -10.18 3.18 -16.21
N ASN A 168 -9.67 3.29 -14.99
CA ASN A 168 -8.32 3.79 -14.72
C ASN A 168 -7.37 2.60 -14.55
N HIS A 169 -6.30 2.61 -15.34
CA HIS A 169 -5.24 1.60 -15.28
C HIS A 169 -3.94 2.26 -14.82
N TYR A 170 -3.21 1.53 -13.99
CA TYR A 170 -1.89 1.91 -13.50
C TYR A 170 -0.85 0.98 -14.08
N HIS A 171 0.27 1.55 -14.53
CA HIS A 171 1.50 0.79 -14.80
C HIS A 171 2.35 0.81 -13.53
N ALA A 172 2.03 -0.08 -12.59
CA ALA A 172 2.64 -0.14 -11.28
C ALA A 172 4.10 -0.61 -11.36
N ALA A 173 4.97 0.06 -10.62
CA ALA A 173 6.33 -0.37 -10.42
C ALA A 173 6.37 -1.48 -9.35
N PHE A 174 6.89 -2.63 -9.74
CA PHE A 174 7.14 -3.76 -8.86
C PHE A 174 8.64 -3.93 -8.66
N TRP A 175 9.08 -4.03 -7.41
CA TRP A 175 10.44 -4.47 -7.13
C TRP A 175 10.57 -5.32 -5.89
N THR A 176 11.68 -6.05 -5.84
CA THR A 176 12.23 -6.65 -4.63
C THR A 176 13.64 -6.11 -4.47
N MET A 177 13.89 -5.45 -3.35
CA MET A 177 15.19 -4.91 -2.98
C MET A 177 15.66 -5.54 -1.66
N ARG A 178 16.95 -5.84 -1.55
CA ARG A 178 17.56 -6.33 -0.32
C ARG A 178 18.40 -5.26 0.34
N LYS A 179 18.24 -5.06 1.65
CA LYS A 179 19.14 -4.20 2.43
C LYS A 179 20.51 -4.89 2.54
N LYS A 180 21.59 -4.20 2.17
CA LYS A 180 22.96 -4.72 2.30
C LYS A 180 23.26 -5.14 3.72
N ARG A 181 24.18 -6.08 3.86
CA ARG A 181 24.79 -6.37 5.16
C ARG A 181 25.97 -5.46 5.36
N THR A 182 26.00 -4.74 6.47
CA THR A 182 27.12 -3.90 6.87
C THR A 182 28.30 -4.82 7.16
N THR A 183 29.29 -4.86 6.26
CA THR A 183 30.52 -5.60 6.49
C THR A 183 31.27 -4.92 7.62
N THR A 184 31.29 -5.53 8.81
CA THR A 184 32.19 -5.08 9.88
C THR A 184 33.60 -5.51 9.48
N THR A 185 34.34 -4.61 8.81
CA THR A 185 35.81 -4.71 8.66
C THR A 185 36.52 -4.17 9.88
#